data_AF-A0A2U9IGD6-F1
#
_entry.id   AF-A0A2U9IGD6-F1
#
_cell.length_a   1.000
_cell.length_b   1.000
_cell.length_c   1.000
_cell.angle_alpha   90.00
_cell.angle_beta   90.00
_cell.angle_gamma   90.00
#
_symmetry.space_group_name_H-M   'P 1'
#
loop_
_entity.id
_entity.type
_entity.pdbx_description
1 polymer ?
#
loop_
_entity_poly.entity_id
_entity_poly.type
_entity_poly.pdbx_seq_one_letter_code
_entity_poly.pdbx_strand_id
1 'polypeptide(L)'
;MRFCPKCGSTMIIKNDKMVCMRCGYSDNKIEKIVYNSKINHDKDKMIVADGKTLEGRLSMSLCPKCGSARALRLKRGLFKCITCGYIYRS
;
A
#
# COMPACT_ATOMS: atom_id res chain seq x y z
N MET A 1 -7.10 1.84 -13.72
CA MET A 1 -7.84 0.62 -14.12
C MET A 1 -9.33 0.89 -13.91
N ARG A 2 -10.15 0.73 -14.96
CA ARG A 2 -11.60 1.02 -14.95
C ARG A 2 -12.38 -0.29 -15.04
N PHE A 3 -13.44 -0.39 -14.24
CA PHE A 3 -14.37 -1.50 -14.24
C PHE A 3 -15.62 -1.12 -15.03
N CYS A 4 -16.21 -2.10 -15.71
CA CYS A 4 -17.41 -1.86 -16.49
C CYS A 4 -18.63 -1.69 -15.58
N PRO A 5 -19.46 -0.65 -15.81
CA PRO A 5 -20.63 -0.37 -14.97
C PRO A 5 -21.76 -1.40 -15.12
N LYS A 6 -21.74 -2.23 -16.19
CA LYS A 6 -22.74 -3.27 -16.42
C LYS A 6 -22.34 -4.63 -15.86
N CYS A 7 -21.09 -5.03 -16.09
CA CYS A 7 -20.60 -6.40 -15.87
C CYS A 7 -19.70 -6.51 -14.63
N GLY A 8 -19.28 -5.39 -14.03
CA GLY A 8 -18.27 -5.36 -12.95
C GLY A 8 -16.88 -5.85 -13.36
N SER A 9 -16.69 -6.28 -14.61
CA SER A 9 -15.44 -6.83 -15.10
C SER A 9 -14.48 -5.73 -15.54
N THR A 10 -13.18 -6.01 -15.48
CA THR A 10 -12.13 -5.10 -15.92
C THR A 10 -12.28 -4.79 -17.41
N MET A 11 -12.28 -3.50 -17.75
CA MET A 11 -12.27 -3.08 -19.16
C MET A 11 -10.85 -3.08 -19.69
N ILE A 12 -10.68 -3.55 -20.92
CA ILE A 12 -9.40 -3.52 -21.64
C ILE A 12 -9.42 -2.42 -22.71
N ILE A 13 -8.28 -1.83 -23.01
CA ILE A 13 -8.16 -0.85 -24.08
C ILE A 13 -7.91 -1.60 -25.38
N LYS A 14 -8.81 -1.45 -26.37
CA LYS A 14 -8.68 -2.02 -27.71
C LYS A 14 -9.01 -0.94 -28.73
N ASN A 15 -8.05 -0.62 -29.61
CA ASN A 15 -8.17 0.42 -30.65
C ASN A 15 -8.72 1.75 -30.10
N ASP A 16 -8.04 2.31 -29.09
CA ASP A 16 -8.42 3.61 -28.50
C ASP A 16 -9.84 3.66 -27.89
N LYS A 17 -10.40 2.50 -27.52
CA LYS A 17 -11.67 2.40 -26.80
C LYS A 17 -11.53 1.42 -25.66
N MET A 18 -12.15 1.71 -24.53
CA MET A 18 -12.25 0.74 -23.44
C MET A 18 -13.41 -0.21 -23.73
N VAL A 19 -13.18 -1.52 -23.71
CA VAL A 19 -14.21 -2.54 -23.99
C VAL A 19 -14.27 -3.55 -22.85
N CYS A 20 -15.47 -3.84 -22.30
CA CYS A 20 -15.70 -5.00 -21.42
C CYS A 20 -15.73 -6.26 -22.31
N MET A 21 -14.77 -7.17 -22.14
CA MET A 21 -14.77 -8.46 -22.84
C MET A 21 -15.97 -9.34 -22.48
N ARG A 22 -16.61 -9.11 -21.34
CA ARG A 22 -17.70 -9.95 -20.82
C ARG A 22 -19.09 -9.55 -21.32
N CYS A 23 -19.35 -8.26 -21.52
CA CYS A 23 -20.68 -7.77 -21.95
C CYS A 23 -20.66 -6.92 -23.23
N GLY A 24 -19.49 -6.72 -23.83
CA GLY A 24 -19.35 -5.95 -25.07
C GLY A 24 -19.51 -4.43 -24.92
N TYR A 25 -19.67 -3.91 -23.69
CA TYR A 25 -19.77 -2.47 -23.45
C TYR A 25 -18.48 -1.75 -23.88
N SER A 26 -18.59 -0.82 -24.82
CA SER A 26 -17.48 0.01 -25.30
C SER A 26 -17.65 1.47 -24.89
N ASP A 27 -16.62 2.04 -24.30
CA ASP A 27 -16.56 3.45 -23.90
C ASP A 27 -15.39 4.13 -24.61
N ASN A 28 -15.64 5.31 -25.20
CA ASN A 28 -14.63 6.07 -25.94
C ASN A 28 -13.78 6.97 -25.03
N LYS A 29 -14.04 7.00 -23.72
CA LYS A 29 -13.25 7.81 -22.78
C LYS A 29 -11.94 7.12 -22.41
N ILE A 30 -10.93 7.28 -23.27
CA ILE A 30 -9.53 7.01 -22.89
C ILE A 30 -9.09 8.15 -21.96
N GLU A 31 -9.16 7.94 -20.65
CA GLU A 31 -8.31 8.75 -19.77
C GLU A 31 -6.87 8.37 -20.11
N LYS A 32 -6.04 9.35 -20.48
CA LYS A 32 -4.60 9.18 -20.65
C LYS A 32 -4.04 8.63 -19.34
N ILE A 33 -3.94 7.31 -19.22
CA ILE A 33 -3.23 6.67 -18.13
C ILE A 33 -1.75 6.93 -18.43
N VAL A 34 -1.26 8.06 -17.94
CA VAL A 34 0.17 8.34 -17.85
C VAL A 34 0.73 7.23 -16.96
N TYR A 35 1.42 6.26 -17.58
CA TYR A 35 2.22 5.28 -16.86
C TYR A 35 3.36 6.04 -16.18
N ASN A 36 3.08 6.58 -15.01
CA ASN A 36 4.13 7.09 -14.15
C ASN A 36 4.74 5.89 -13.43
N SER A 37 5.68 5.23 -14.10
CA SER A 37 6.59 4.30 -13.44
C SER A 37 7.56 5.09 -12.56
N LYS A 38 7.02 5.73 -11.51
CA LYS A 38 7.84 6.03 -10.33
C LYS A 38 8.15 4.68 -9.72
N ILE A 39 9.30 4.14 -10.10
CA ILE A 39 9.98 3.05 -9.40
C ILE A 39 10.31 3.64 -8.02
N ASN A 40 9.33 3.63 -7.13
CA ASN A 40 9.49 4.05 -5.78
C ASN A 40 10.08 2.84 -5.05
N HIS A 41 11.31 2.97 -4.56
CA HIS A 41 11.97 2.00 -3.67
C HIS A 41 11.28 2.01 -2.29
N ASP A 42 9.98 1.83 -2.26
CA ASP A 42 9.11 1.94 -1.11
C ASP A 42 8.95 0.57 -0.46
N LYS A 43 10.07 -0.01 -0.02
CA LYS A 43 10.09 -1.32 0.66
C LYS A 43 9.90 -1.21 2.19
N ASP A 44 9.64 -0.01 2.72
CA ASP A 44 9.60 0.26 4.16
C ASP A 44 8.31 0.99 4.62
N LYS A 45 7.16 0.72 4.00
CA LYS A 45 5.88 1.24 4.51
C LYS A 45 5.01 0.13 5.08
N MET A 46 4.98 0.05 6.40
CA MET A 46 4.02 -0.77 7.14
C MET A 46 2.81 0.10 7.52
N ILE A 47 1.65 -0.21 6.95
CA ILE A 47 0.39 0.50 7.23
C ILE A 47 -0.10 0.03 8.60
N VAL A 48 -0.23 0.94 9.57
CA VAL A 48 -0.84 0.67 10.89
C VAL A 48 -2.29 1.16 10.85
N ALA A 49 -3.20 0.39 11.47
CA ALA A 49 -4.66 0.51 11.37
C ALA A 49 -5.30 1.87 11.73
N ASP A 50 -4.51 2.85 12.19
CA ASP A 50 -4.96 4.20 12.56
C ASP A 50 -4.76 5.27 11.47
N GLY A 51 -4.52 4.87 10.21
CA GLY A 51 -4.41 5.82 9.08
C GLY A 51 -3.19 6.76 9.15
N LYS A 52 -2.34 6.63 10.17
CA LYS A 52 -1.06 7.34 10.30
C LYS A 52 0.05 6.45 9.74
N THR A 53 0.58 6.82 8.58
CA THR A 53 1.80 6.24 8.02
C THR A 53 2.95 6.49 9.00
N LEU A 54 3.40 5.44 9.70
CA LEU A 54 4.59 5.53 10.54
C LEU A 54 5.80 5.20 9.68
N GLU A 55 6.60 6.21 9.39
CA GLU A 55 7.91 6.03 8.77
C GLU A 55 8.86 5.41 9.81
N GLY A 56 9.25 4.16 9.60
CA GLY A 56 10.19 3.46 10.47
C GLY A 56 10.64 2.16 9.86
N ARG A 57 11.86 1.73 10.19
CA ARG A 57 12.39 0.45 9.71
C ARG A 57 12.03 -0.66 10.69
N LEU A 58 11.62 -1.81 10.17
CA LEU A 58 11.50 -3.02 10.97
C LEU A 58 12.86 -3.35 11.61
N SER A 59 12.85 -3.58 12.91
CA SER A 59 14.05 -3.89 13.69
C SER A 59 13.72 -4.91 14.77
N MET A 60 14.70 -5.76 15.09
CA MET A 60 14.57 -6.68 16.20
C MET A 60 15.07 -6.02 17.48
N SER A 61 14.16 -5.62 18.35
CA SER A 61 14.50 -5.19 19.71
C SER A 61 13.45 -5.72 20.68
N LEU A 62 13.91 -6.19 21.83
CA LEU A 62 13.04 -6.80 22.83
C LEU A 62 12.22 -5.72 23.53
N CYS A 63 10.90 -5.80 23.41
CA CYS A 63 10.01 -4.87 24.08
C CYS A 63 10.01 -5.16 25.59
N PRO A 64 10.36 -4.18 26.46
CA PRO A 64 10.40 -4.39 27.90
C PRO A 64 9.01 -4.63 28.52
N LYS A 65 7.93 -4.29 27.81
CA LYS A 65 6.56 -4.45 28.29
C LYS A 65 5.94 -5.81 27.98
N CYS A 66 6.23 -6.38 26.82
CA CYS A 66 5.55 -7.60 26.34
C CYS A 66 6.49 -8.72 25.88
N GLY A 67 7.81 -8.49 25.89
CA GLY A 67 8.80 -9.48 25.45
C GLY A 67 8.82 -9.73 23.93
N SER A 68 8.00 -9.04 23.14
CA SER A 68 8.04 -9.16 21.68
C SER A 68 9.36 -8.62 21.14
N ALA A 69 10.03 -9.40 20.29
CA ALA A 69 11.27 -9.00 19.62
C ALA A 69 11.03 -8.14 18.38
N ARG A 70 9.78 -7.95 17.94
CA ARG A 70 9.46 -7.20 16.72
C ARG A 70 9.10 -5.76 17.05
N ALA A 71 9.93 -4.83 16.60
CA ALA A 71 9.74 -3.40 16.81
C ALA A 71 9.96 -2.59 15.53
N LEU A 72 9.40 -1.40 15.50
CA LEU A 72 9.61 -0.40 14.47
C LEU A 72 10.61 0.63 15.00
N ARG A 73 11.75 0.78 14.35
CA ARG A 73 12.72 1.83 14.67
C ARG A 73 12.27 3.16 14.06
N LEU A 74 11.83 4.08 14.92
CA LEU A 74 11.32 5.40 14.53
C LEU A 74 12.46 6.40 14.33
N LYS A 75 13.35 6.51 15.31
CA LYS A 75 14.53 7.40 15.31
C LYS A 75 15.72 6.66 15.92
N ARG A 76 16.91 7.27 15.92
CA ARG A 76 18.10 6.70 16.56
C ARG A 76 17.81 6.40 18.04
N GLY A 77 17.88 5.12 18.43
CA GLY A 77 17.60 4.67 19.79
C GLY A 77 16.13 4.73 20.23
N LEU A 78 15.17 4.92 19.31
CA LEU A 78 13.74 4.95 19.62
C LEU A 78 12.98 3.87 18.85
N PHE A 79 12.30 2.99 19.57
CA PHE A 79 11.60 1.82 19.04
C PHE A 79 10.14 1.83 19.47
N LYS A 80 9.25 1.35 18.60
CA LYS A 80 7.84 1.11 18.90
C LYS A 80 7.54 -0.37 18.71
N CYS A 81 7.09 -1.07 19.75
CA CYS A 81 6.69 -2.46 19.62
C CYS A 81 5.50 -2.58 18.66
N ILE A 82 5.58 -3.55 17.74
CA ILE A 82 4.50 -3.80 16.76
C ILE A 82 3.32 -4.50 17.43
N THR A 83 3.60 -5.36 18.41
CA THR A 83 2.59 -6.17 19.09
C THR A 83 1.75 -5.35 20.06
N CYS A 84 2.37 -4.53 20.92
CA CYS A 84 1.67 -3.79 21.98
C CYS A 84 1.67 -2.27 21.79
N GLY A 85 2.34 -1.76 20.76
CA GLY A 85 2.42 -0.32 20.48
C GLY A 85 3.32 0.49 21.43
N TYR A 86 3.92 -0.13 22.45
CA TYR A 86 4.76 0.57 23.44
C TYR A 86 6.01 1.17 22.82
N ILE A 87 6.31 2.43 23.15
CA ILE A 87 7.49 3.16 22.67
C ILE A 87 8.56 3.13 23.76
N TYR A 88 9.76 2.69 23.42
CA TYR A 88 10.89 2.58 24.33
C TYR A 88 12.21 2.97 23.67
N ARG A 89 13.22 3.23 24.51
CA ARG A 89 14.60 3.43 24.08
C ARG A 89 15.41 2.18 24.32
N SER A 90 16.28 1.84 23.38
CA SER A 90 17.25 0.75 23.45
C SER A 90 18.55 1.20 22.81
#